data_AF-A0A1V3XB80-F1
#
_entry.id   AF-A0A1V3XB80-F1
#
_cell.length_a   1.000
_cell.length_b   1.000
_cell.length_c   1.000
_cell.angle_alpha   90.00
_cell.angle_beta   90.00
_cell.angle_gamma   90.00
#
_symmetry.space_group_name_H-M   'P 1'
#
loop_
_entity.id
_entity.type
_entity.pdbx_description
1 polymer ?
#
loop_
_entity_poly.entity_id
_entity_poly.type
_entity_poly.pdbx_seq_one_letter_code
_entity_poly.pdbx_strand_id
1 'polypeptide(L)'
;MGLLFAIILLDASLIGANAIGLATTYAVGDAMGKRHSLHWKVSEAPLFYGGYAVLLAVSAAIAFSPDQVLGLVTQGVQALAGILLPSATVFLVLLCNDRAVLGPWTNTLRQNIFAWSTVWCLVLLSLALTAATFFPHLSTTTLVAGLAAGAAAGIIGGTAVLIAGRRKGNRREAETISQAFGGGLDPQDVDELEDTSLLTRAERRAVRRQDRANWRTPDLATITRPTMSPGRRAGLFTLRGYLVVAVVLVVVKVVEAGLG
;
A
#
# COMPACT_ATOMS: atom_id res chain seq x y z
N MET A 1 31.64 23.68 3.36
CA MET A 1 30.80 22.61 2.79
C MET A 1 30.74 21.36 3.66
N GLY A 2 31.85 20.83 4.18
CA GLY A 2 31.83 19.63 5.05
C GLY A 2 30.99 19.74 6.33
N LEU A 3 30.98 20.89 6.99
CA LEU A 3 30.18 21.09 8.21
C LEU A 3 28.66 21.03 7.95
N LEU A 4 28.18 21.70 6.91
CA LEU A 4 26.75 21.66 6.54
C LEU A 4 26.33 20.25 6.15
N PHE A 5 27.18 19.53 5.41
CA PHE A 5 26.94 18.13 5.06
C PHE A 5 26.87 17.23 6.30
N ALA A 6 27.79 17.38 7.26
CA ALA A 6 27.79 16.62 8.50
C ALA A 6 26.54 16.90 9.35
N ILE A 7 26.11 18.16 9.45
CA ILE A 7 24.89 18.54 10.16
C ILE A 7 23.65 17.89 9.51
N ILE A 8 23.55 17.93 8.19
CA ILE A 8 22.42 17.33 7.45
C ILE A 8 22.41 15.81 7.63
N LEU A 9 23.56 15.13 7.53
CA LEU A 9 23.64 13.69 7.74
C LEU A 9 23.28 13.29 9.17
N LEU A 10 23.75 14.06 10.16
CA LEU A 10 23.43 13.83 11.57
C LEU A 10 21.92 13.94 11.81
N ASP A 11 21.29 15.03 11.34
CA ASP A 11 19.85 15.26 11.50
C ASP A 11 19.01 14.17 10.79
N ALA A 12 19.33 13.86 9.52
CA ALA A 12 18.64 12.81 8.77
C ALA A 12 18.75 11.44 9.44
N SER A 13 19.94 11.09 9.97
CA SER A 13 20.15 9.83 10.70
C SER A 13 19.35 9.77 11.99
N LEU A 14 19.25 10.88 12.73
CA LEU A 14 18.51 10.95 13.99
C LEU A 14 17.00 10.81 13.75
N ILE A 15 16.47 11.47 12.71
CA ILE A 15 15.06 11.33 12.31
C ILE A 15 14.77 9.88 11.90
N GLY A 16 15.62 9.28 11.06
CA GLY A 16 15.46 7.91 10.60
C GLY A 16 15.50 6.87 11.71
N ALA A 17 16.50 6.96 12.60
CA ALA A 17 16.68 6.04 13.71
C ALA A 17 15.48 6.07 14.67
N ASN A 18 15.01 7.26 15.05
CA ASN A 18 13.85 7.39 15.94
C ASN A 18 12.55 6.92 15.26
N ALA A 19 12.30 7.29 14.01
CA ALA A 19 11.08 6.91 13.29
C ALA A 19 10.98 5.38 13.11
N ILE A 20 12.05 4.75 12.61
CA ILE A 20 12.08 3.30 12.37
C ILE A 20 12.10 2.53 13.68
N GLY A 21 12.90 2.97 14.66
CA GLY A 21 13.02 2.28 15.93
C GLY A 21 11.73 2.27 16.72
N LEU A 22 11.03 3.42 16.80
CA LEU A 22 9.73 3.50 17.46
C LEU A 22 8.66 2.71 16.70
N ALA A 23 8.58 2.85 15.37
CA ALA A 23 7.61 2.09 14.57
C ALA A 23 7.78 0.58 14.74
N THR A 24 9.03 0.11 14.80
CA THR A 24 9.35 -1.30 15.00
C THR A 24 8.96 -1.79 16.39
N THR A 25 9.28 -1.04 17.45
CA THR A 25 8.90 -1.44 18.81
C THR A 25 7.40 -1.40 19.06
N TYR A 26 6.67 -0.49 18.40
CA TYR A 26 5.21 -0.52 18.37
C TYR A 26 4.70 -1.78 17.67
N ALA A 27 5.19 -2.09 16.47
CA ALA A 27 4.75 -3.27 15.74
C ALA A 27 5.04 -4.59 16.47
N VAL A 28 6.22 -4.71 17.10
CA VAL A 28 6.58 -5.86 17.92
C VAL A 28 5.72 -5.93 19.19
N GLY A 29 5.48 -4.77 19.82
CA GLY A 29 4.58 -4.66 20.98
C GLY A 29 3.18 -5.16 20.66
N ASP A 30 2.58 -4.65 19.57
CA ASP A 30 1.27 -5.04 19.07
C ASP A 30 1.20 -6.55 18.78
N ALA A 31 2.21 -7.10 18.11
CA ALA A 31 2.28 -8.53 17.78
C ALA A 31 2.36 -9.44 19.02
N MET A 32 3.00 -8.98 20.09
CA MET A 32 3.11 -9.71 21.36
C MET A 32 1.94 -9.46 22.32
N GLY A 33 1.00 -8.57 21.97
CA GLY A 33 -0.18 -8.23 22.78
C GLY A 33 0.15 -7.63 24.16
N LYS A 34 1.36 -7.07 24.34
CA LYS A 34 1.83 -6.50 25.61
C LYS A 34 1.83 -4.98 25.56
N ARG A 35 1.43 -4.30 26.64
CA ARG A 35 1.36 -2.83 26.75
C ARG A 35 2.49 -2.11 25.99
N HIS A 36 2.10 -1.42 24.93
CA HIS A 36 2.98 -0.85 23.92
C HIS A 36 2.59 0.61 23.68
N SER A 37 3.12 1.53 24.48
CA SER A 37 2.99 2.95 24.17
C SER A 37 4.00 3.82 24.88
N LEU A 38 4.39 4.90 24.22
CA LEU A 38 5.30 5.93 24.74
C LEU A 38 4.76 6.64 25.99
N HIS A 39 3.45 6.52 26.27
CA HIS A 39 2.83 7.11 27.46
C HIS A 39 3.02 6.28 28.73
N TRP A 40 3.41 5.01 28.62
CA TRP A 40 3.70 4.17 29.78
C TRP A 40 5.08 4.48 30.34
N LYS A 41 5.23 4.41 31.66
CA LYS A 41 6.57 4.57 32.27
C LYS A 41 7.48 3.42 31.84
N VAL A 42 8.79 3.65 31.86
CA VAL A 42 9.81 2.63 31.51
C VAL A 42 9.63 1.35 32.33
N SER A 43 9.18 1.47 33.58
CA SER A 43 8.87 0.33 34.46
C SER A 43 7.60 -0.44 34.09
N GLU A 44 6.67 0.16 33.36
CA GLU A 44 5.37 -0.41 33.00
C GLU A 44 5.37 -1.05 31.60
N ALA A 45 6.28 -0.61 30.73
CA ALA A 45 6.50 -1.17 29.39
C ALA A 45 7.97 -1.54 29.13
N PRO A 46 8.59 -2.40 29.97
CA PRO A 46 10.02 -2.72 29.86
C PRO A 46 10.38 -3.38 28.53
N LEU A 47 9.43 -4.09 27.91
CA LEU A 47 9.65 -4.76 26.62
C LEU A 47 9.68 -3.77 25.46
N PHE A 48 8.93 -2.66 25.53
CA PHE A 48 8.95 -1.60 24.52
C PHE A 48 10.28 -0.86 24.54
N TYR A 49 10.70 -0.37 25.72
CA TYR A 49 11.96 0.35 25.87
C TYR A 49 13.19 -0.56 25.73
N GLY A 50 13.12 -1.79 26.24
CA GLY A 50 14.17 -2.79 26.06
C GLY A 50 14.34 -3.18 24.58
N GLY A 51 13.24 -3.40 23.87
CA GLY A 51 13.27 -3.66 22.42
C GLY A 51 13.88 -2.49 21.64
N TYR A 52 13.57 -1.26 22.03
CA TYR A 52 14.14 -0.05 21.41
C TYR A 52 15.66 0.02 21.64
N ALA A 53 16.09 -0.21 22.89
CA ALA A 53 17.51 -0.21 23.24
C ALA A 53 18.30 -1.31 22.53
N VAL A 54 17.75 -2.52 22.42
CA VAL A 54 18.37 -3.62 21.67
C VAL A 54 18.49 -3.26 20.18
N LEU A 55 17.45 -2.69 19.59
CA LEU A 55 17.46 -2.30 18.18
C LEU A 55 18.50 -1.19 17.90
N LEU A 56 18.63 -0.21 18.80
CA LEU A 56 19.68 0.80 18.73
C LEU A 56 21.08 0.19 18.89
N ALA A 57 21.27 -0.71 19.85
CA ALA A 57 22.56 -1.37 20.09
C ALA A 57 23.00 -2.22 18.88
N VAL A 58 22.08 -2.98 18.28
CA VAL A 58 22.35 -3.77 17.07
C VAL A 58 22.67 -2.85 15.89
N SER A 59 21.90 -1.77 15.72
CA SER A 59 22.15 -0.80 14.64
C SER A 59 23.52 -0.15 14.77
N ALA A 60 23.92 0.24 15.99
CA ALA A 60 25.24 0.79 16.26
C ALA A 60 26.36 -0.24 15.99
N ALA A 61 26.18 -1.49 16.43
CA ALA A 61 27.14 -2.56 16.18
C ALA A 61 27.36 -2.82 14.68
N ILE A 62 26.28 -2.80 13.88
CA ILE A 62 26.35 -2.92 12.41
C ILE A 62 27.03 -1.69 11.79
N ALA A 63 26.75 -0.49 12.30
CA ALA A 63 27.36 0.74 11.79
C ALA A 63 28.87 0.81 12.01
N PHE A 64 29.39 0.19 13.09
CA PHE A 64 30.83 0.08 13.35
C PHE A 64 31.50 -1.13 12.68
N SER A 65 30.74 -1.91 11.89
CA SER A 65 31.24 -3.10 11.20
C SER A 65 32.14 -2.73 10.00
N PRO A 66 33.04 -3.63 9.54
CA PRO A 66 33.88 -3.38 8.37
C PRO A 66 33.10 -3.06 7.09
N ASP A 67 33.73 -2.34 6.17
CA ASP A 67 33.13 -1.85 4.90
C ASP A 67 32.42 -2.95 4.09
N GLN A 68 32.98 -4.16 4.07
CA GLN A 68 32.39 -5.30 3.36
C GLN A 68 31.00 -5.67 3.92
N VAL A 69 30.81 -5.61 5.25
CA VAL A 69 29.52 -5.90 5.90
C VAL A 69 28.53 -4.77 5.64
N LEU A 70 28.98 -3.52 5.72
CA LEU A 70 28.15 -2.33 5.41
C LEU A 70 27.60 -2.37 3.98
N GLY A 71 28.43 -2.79 3.02
CA GLY A 71 28.02 -3.00 1.63
C GLY A 71 26.91 -4.05 1.50
N LEU A 72 27.11 -5.22 2.11
CA LEU A 72 26.13 -6.31 2.10
C LEU A 72 24.81 -5.91 2.76
N VAL A 73 24.87 -5.24 3.92
CA VAL A 73 23.67 -4.78 4.63
C VAL A 73 22.93 -3.72 3.82
N THR A 74 23.64 -2.75 3.23
CA THR A 74 23.02 -1.71 2.40
C THR A 74 22.31 -2.29 1.19
N GLN A 75 22.99 -3.20 0.47
CA GLN A 75 22.40 -3.88 -0.67
C GLN A 75 21.21 -4.76 -0.27
N GLY A 76 21.31 -5.46 0.87
CA GLY A 76 20.22 -6.26 1.43
C GLY A 76 19.00 -5.42 1.79
N VAL A 77 19.18 -4.29 2.47
CA VAL A 77 18.10 -3.35 2.82
C VAL A 77 17.45 -2.76 1.57
N GLN A 78 18.25 -2.38 0.55
CA GLN A 78 17.73 -1.89 -0.73
C GLN A 78 16.88 -2.96 -1.44
N ALA A 79 17.36 -4.21 -1.45
CA ALA A 79 16.62 -5.32 -2.05
C ALA A 79 15.30 -5.59 -1.31
N LEU A 80 15.34 -5.64 0.03
CA LEU A 80 14.14 -5.77 0.86
C LEU A 80 13.17 -4.61 0.63
N ALA A 81 13.64 -3.37 0.59
CA ALA A 81 12.81 -2.20 0.32
C ALA A 81 12.13 -2.30 -1.04
N GLY A 82 12.85 -2.69 -2.10
CA GLY A 82 12.30 -2.85 -3.45
C GLY A 82 11.15 -3.87 -3.56
N ILE A 83 11.03 -4.78 -2.59
CA ILE A 83 10.05 -5.86 -2.57
C ILE A 83 8.92 -5.57 -1.59
N LEU A 84 9.26 -5.06 -0.41
CA LEU A 84 8.30 -4.74 0.63
C LEU A 84 7.48 -3.50 0.26
N LEU A 85 8.09 -2.48 -0.38
CA LEU A 85 7.39 -1.24 -0.76
C LEU A 85 6.14 -1.47 -1.62
N PRO A 86 6.21 -2.16 -2.77
CA PRO A 86 5.02 -2.39 -3.60
C PRO A 86 3.97 -3.21 -2.85
N SER A 87 4.38 -4.23 -2.08
CA SER A 87 3.46 -5.05 -1.30
C SER A 87 2.74 -4.28 -0.21
N ALA A 88 3.49 -3.56 0.65
CA ALA A 88 2.94 -2.72 1.69
C ALA A 88 2.01 -1.65 1.10
N THR A 89 2.40 -1.05 -0.04
CA THR A 89 1.56 -0.07 -0.74
C THR A 89 0.27 -0.69 -1.25
N VAL A 90 0.29 -1.90 -1.83
CA VAL A 90 -0.94 -2.60 -2.25
C VAL A 90 -1.85 -2.86 -1.05
N PHE A 91 -1.32 -3.37 0.06
CA PHE A 91 -2.10 -3.58 1.29
C PHE A 91 -2.70 -2.28 1.82
N LEU A 92 -1.91 -1.21 1.86
CA LEU A 92 -2.36 0.11 2.27
C LEU A 92 -3.49 0.61 1.37
N VAL A 93 -3.35 0.50 0.05
CA VAL A 93 -4.42 0.88 -0.91
C VAL A 93 -5.67 0.05 -0.72
N LEU A 94 -5.54 -1.26 -0.48
CA LEU A 94 -6.67 -2.14 -0.20
C LEU A 94 -7.39 -1.75 1.09
N LEU A 95 -6.66 -1.35 2.14
CA LEU A 95 -7.22 -0.87 3.39
C LEU A 95 -7.89 0.51 3.20
N CYS A 96 -7.24 1.42 2.46
CA CYS A 96 -7.75 2.74 2.09
C CYS A 96 -9.06 2.66 1.28
N ASN A 97 -9.28 1.56 0.57
CA ASN A 97 -10.49 1.34 -0.22
C ASN A 97 -11.56 0.53 0.52
N ASP A 98 -11.29 0.07 1.75
CA ASP A 98 -12.22 -0.74 2.52
C ASP A 98 -13.23 0.13 3.29
N ARG A 99 -14.50 0.09 2.84
CA ARG A 99 -15.59 0.86 3.47
C ARG A 99 -15.95 0.36 4.86
N ALA A 100 -15.66 -0.90 5.17
CA ALA A 100 -15.95 -1.43 6.49
C ALA A 100 -15.04 -0.78 7.56
N VAL A 101 -13.77 -0.53 7.20
CA VAL A 101 -12.77 0.08 8.09
C VAL A 101 -12.84 1.61 8.09
N LEU A 102 -12.95 2.23 6.92
CA LEU A 102 -12.84 3.70 6.77
C LEU A 102 -14.17 4.42 6.53
N GLY A 103 -15.27 3.68 6.34
CA GLY A 103 -16.61 4.25 6.13
C GLY A 103 -16.66 5.29 4.99
N PRO A 104 -17.12 6.54 5.25
CA PRO A 104 -17.25 7.59 4.24
C PRO A 104 -15.91 8.22 3.82
N TRP A 105 -14.80 7.86 4.48
CA TRP A 105 -13.43 8.33 4.21
C TRP A 105 -12.65 7.42 3.26
N THR A 106 -13.28 6.42 2.64
CA THR A 106 -12.63 5.61 1.62
C THR A 106 -12.14 6.41 0.42
N ASN A 107 -11.12 5.87 -0.22
CA ASN A 107 -10.50 6.47 -1.38
C ASN A 107 -11.51 6.79 -2.50
N THR A 108 -11.47 8.01 -3.02
CA THR A 108 -12.27 8.40 -4.18
C THR A 108 -11.67 7.83 -5.47
N LEU A 109 -12.43 7.80 -6.57
CA LEU A 109 -11.95 7.29 -7.85
C LEU A 109 -10.63 7.95 -8.31
N ARG A 110 -10.49 9.27 -8.10
CA ARG A 110 -9.27 10.02 -8.46
C ARG A 110 -8.07 9.62 -7.61
N GLN A 111 -8.28 9.52 -6.29
CA GLN A 111 -7.22 9.09 -5.38
C GLN A 111 -6.86 7.62 -5.61
N ASN A 112 -7.83 6.78 -6.01
CA ASN A 112 -7.58 5.38 -6.35
C ASN A 112 -6.79 5.27 -7.67
N ILE A 113 -7.09 6.07 -8.70
CA ILE A 113 -6.27 6.14 -9.93
C ILE A 113 -4.83 6.52 -9.58
N PHE A 114 -4.64 7.56 -8.77
CA PHE A 114 -3.31 8.00 -8.35
C PHE A 114 -2.58 6.89 -7.57
N ALA A 115 -3.25 6.28 -6.59
CA ALA A 115 -2.65 5.24 -5.77
C ALA A 115 -2.28 3.98 -6.57
N TRP A 116 -3.17 3.50 -7.44
CA TRP A 116 -2.90 2.36 -8.32
C TRP A 116 -1.84 2.68 -9.37
N SER A 117 -1.75 3.93 -9.84
CA SER A 117 -0.65 4.38 -10.71
C SER A 117 0.69 4.30 -9.98
N THR A 118 0.75 4.75 -8.72
CA THR A 118 1.97 4.64 -7.89
C THR A 118 2.36 3.17 -7.70
N VAL A 119 1.40 2.31 -7.34
CA VAL A 119 1.63 0.85 -7.24
C VAL A 119 2.16 0.28 -8.55
N TRP A 120 1.55 0.63 -9.69
CA TRP A 120 1.98 0.16 -11.01
C TRP A 120 3.41 0.58 -11.32
N CYS A 121 3.75 1.87 -11.09
CA CYS A 121 5.12 2.35 -11.25
C CYS A 121 6.10 1.60 -10.34
N LEU A 122 5.77 1.41 -9.05
CA LEU A 122 6.63 0.68 -8.11
C LEU A 122 6.88 -0.76 -8.58
N VAL A 123 5.83 -1.46 -9.00
CA VAL A 123 5.95 -2.85 -9.51
C VAL A 123 6.78 -2.89 -10.79
N LEU A 124 6.55 -1.96 -11.71
CA LEU A 124 7.26 -1.90 -12.99
C LEU A 124 8.75 -1.60 -12.80
N LEU A 125 9.08 -0.63 -11.95
CA LEU A 125 10.48 -0.31 -11.61
C LEU A 125 11.13 -1.46 -10.84
N SER A 126 10.42 -2.09 -9.90
CA SER A 126 10.91 -3.24 -9.14
C SER A 126 11.21 -4.43 -10.06
N LEU A 127 10.32 -4.72 -11.02
CA LEU A 127 10.52 -5.79 -12.01
C LEU A 127 11.69 -5.47 -12.96
N ALA A 128 11.82 -4.22 -13.41
CA ALA A 128 12.92 -3.79 -14.26
C ALA A 128 14.28 -3.88 -13.53
N LEU A 129 14.34 -3.44 -12.27
CA LEU A 129 15.54 -3.55 -11.44
C LEU A 129 15.91 -5.02 -11.23
N THR A 130 14.92 -5.86 -10.90
CA THR A 130 15.12 -7.31 -10.77
C THR A 130 15.67 -7.91 -12.07
N ALA A 131 15.08 -7.59 -13.22
CA ALA A 131 15.57 -8.09 -14.52
C ALA A 131 17.01 -7.65 -14.80
N ALA A 132 17.36 -6.38 -14.52
CA ALA A 132 18.71 -5.87 -14.69
C ALA A 132 19.72 -6.56 -13.73
N THR A 133 19.31 -6.85 -12.50
CA THR A 133 20.15 -7.51 -11.49
C THR A 133 20.38 -9.00 -11.77
N PHE A 134 19.41 -9.71 -12.34
CA PHE A 134 19.53 -11.16 -12.63
C PHE A 134 20.04 -11.46 -14.03
N PHE A 135 19.81 -10.58 -15.00
CA PHE A 135 20.24 -10.77 -16.38
C PHE A 135 21.10 -9.57 -16.84
N PRO A 136 22.32 -9.42 -16.30
CA PRO A 136 23.19 -8.29 -16.63
C PRO A 136 23.63 -8.27 -18.11
N HIS A 137 23.47 -9.39 -18.82
CA HIS A 137 23.74 -9.50 -20.25
C HIS A 137 22.61 -8.98 -21.16
N LEU A 138 21.45 -8.59 -20.59
CA LEU A 138 20.40 -7.97 -21.37
C LEU A 138 20.86 -6.61 -21.90
N SER A 139 20.64 -6.39 -23.19
CA SER A 139 20.86 -5.08 -23.79
C SER A 139 20.00 -4.02 -23.10
N THR A 140 20.56 -2.82 -22.91
CA THR A 140 19.82 -1.64 -22.45
C THR A 140 18.56 -1.42 -23.27
N THR A 141 18.61 -1.68 -24.58
CA THR A 141 17.45 -1.58 -25.48
C THR A 141 16.32 -2.53 -25.08
N THR A 142 16.65 -3.75 -24.67
CA THR A 142 15.66 -4.74 -24.21
C THR A 142 15.03 -4.33 -22.89
N LEU A 143 15.80 -3.82 -21.94
CA LEU A 143 15.28 -3.31 -20.67
C LEU A 143 14.35 -2.11 -20.88
N VAL A 144 14.76 -1.14 -21.71
CA VAL A 144 13.94 0.03 -22.06
C VAL A 144 12.67 -0.38 -22.79
N ALA A 145 12.75 -1.31 -23.74
CA ALA A 145 11.58 -1.85 -24.43
C ALA A 145 10.62 -2.57 -23.48
N GLY A 146 11.14 -3.35 -22.52
CA GLY A 146 10.35 -4.00 -21.48
C GLY A 146 9.62 -3.00 -20.57
N LEU A 147 10.31 -1.95 -20.14
CA LEU A 147 9.72 -0.83 -19.39
C LEU A 147 8.62 -0.13 -20.18
N ALA A 148 8.86 0.19 -21.45
CA ALA A 148 7.89 0.85 -22.32
C ALA A 148 6.65 -0.02 -22.55
N ALA A 149 6.84 -1.32 -22.80
CA ALA A 149 5.76 -2.29 -22.95
C ALA A 149 4.94 -2.42 -21.66
N GLY A 150 5.60 -2.49 -20.49
CA GLY A 150 4.92 -2.50 -19.19
C GLY A 150 4.13 -1.21 -18.93
N ALA A 151 4.67 -0.06 -19.31
CA ALA A 151 3.98 1.22 -19.15
C ALA A 151 2.73 1.28 -20.03
N ALA A 152 2.84 0.87 -21.30
CA ALA A 152 1.71 0.78 -22.22
C ALA A 152 0.63 -0.19 -21.71
N ALA A 153 1.03 -1.38 -21.22
CA ALA A 153 0.11 -2.35 -20.63
C ALA A 153 -0.62 -1.79 -19.41
N GLY A 154 0.06 -1.03 -18.55
CA GLY A 154 -0.54 -0.34 -17.41
C GLY A 154 -1.58 0.69 -17.80
N ILE A 155 -1.29 1.49 -18.84
CA ILE A 155 -2.24 2.48 -19.37
C ILE A 155 -3.47 1.78 -19.96
N ILE A 156 -3.28 0.74 -20.77
CA ILE A 156 -4.37 -0.02 -21.37
C ILE A 156 -5.22 -0.71 -20.29
N GLY A 157 -4.58 -1.40 -19.35
CA GLY A 157 -5.25 -2.05 -18.23
C GLY A 157 -6.01 -1.05 -17.34
N GLY A 158 -5.37 0.07 -17.00
CA GLY A 158 -5.98 1.13 -16.21
C GLY A 158 -7.20 1.76 -16.90
N THR A 159 -7.09 2.07 -18.19
CA THR A 159 -8.22 2.60 -18.97
C THR A 159 -9.34 1.58 -19.12
N ALA A 160 -9.04 0.31 -19.38
CA ALA A 160 -10.04 -0.76 -19.44
C ALA A 160 -10.79 -0.93 -18.11
N VAL A 161 -10.08 -0.90 -16.97
CA VAL A 161 -10.70 -0.97 -15.64
C VAL A 161 -11.58 0.25 -15.36
N LEU A 162 -11.17 1.45 -15.77
CA LEU A 162 -12.00 2.66 -15.63
C LEU A 162 -13.27 2.58 -16.48
N ILE A 163 -13.18 2.07 -17.71
CA ILE A 163 -14.33 1.89 -18.61
C ILE A 163 -15.27 0.79 -18.08
N ALA A 164 -14.73 -0.35 -17.67
CA ALA A 164 -15.50 -1.45 -17.09
C ALA A 164 -16.16 -1.04 -15.76
N GLY A 165 -15.47 -0.26 -14.94
CA GLY A 165 -16.00 0.30 -13.70
C GLY A 165 -17.16 1.26 -13.92
N ARG A 166 -17.09 2.11 -14.96
CA ARG A 166 -18.20 2.97 -15.38
C ARG A 166 -19.40 2.17 -15.89
N ARG A 167 -19.17 1.16 -16.74
CA ARG A 167 -20.24 0.30 -17.26
C ARG A 167 -20.96 -0.48 -16.15
N LYS A 168 -20.21 -0.98 -15.15
CA LYS A 168 -20.78 -1.73 -14.02
C LYS A 168 -21.52 -0.82 -13.02
N GLY A 169 -21.12 0.45 -12.92
CA GLY A 169 -21.86 1.49 -12.18
C GLY A 169 -23.25 1.72 -12.78
N ASN A 170 -23.31 1.99 -14.08
CA ASN A 170 -24.59 2.19 -14.77
C ASN A 170 -25.49 0.94 -14.72
N ARG A 171 -24.91 -0.27 -14.79
CA ARG A 171 -25.68 -1.51 -14.74
C ARG A 171 -26.22 -1.82 -13.35
N ARG A 172 -25.45 -1.55 -12.29
CA ARG A 172 -25.92 -1.68 -10.91
C ARG A 172 -26.97 -0.63 -10.57
N GLU A 173 -26.82 0.59 -11.06
CA GLU A 173 -27.82 1.65 -10.93
C GLU A 173 -29.12 1.24 -11.63
N ALA A 174 -29.03 0.70 -12.85
CA ALA A 174 -30.17 0.11 -13.56
C ALA A 174 -30.79 -1.10 -12.84
N GLU A 175 -29.98 -1.99 -12.25
CA GLU A 175 -30.45 -3.13 -11.47
C GLU A 175 -31.13 -2.68 -10.17
N THR A 176 -30.58 -1.72 -9.43
CA THR A 176 -31.22 -1.16 -8.22
C THR A 176 -32.47 -0.37 -8.54
N ILE A 177 -32.54 0.35 -9.67
CA ILE A 177 -33.76 1.04 -10.12
C ILE A 177 -34.81 -0.02 -10.51
N SER A 178 -34.43 -1.06 -11.27
CA SER A 178 -35.36 -2.16 -11.61
C SER A 178 -35.85 -2.98 -10.41
N GLN A 179 -35.05 -3.07 -9.34
CA GLN A 179 -35.41 -3.78 -8.11
C GLN A 179 -36.19 -2.90 -7.13
N ALA A 180 -35.88 -1.59 -7.07
CA ALA A 180 -36.60 -0.63 -6.24
C ALA A 180 -38.00 -0.33 -6.78
N PHE A 181 -38.20 -0.43 -8.10
CA PHE A 181 -39.49 -0.17 -8.74
C PHE A 181 -40.35 -1.41 -9.00
N GLY A 182 -39.94 -2.59 -8.53
CA GLY A 182 -40.69 -3.83 -8.76
C GLY A 182 -40.61 -4.27 -10.22
N GLY A 183 -40.48 -5.58 -10.45
CA GLY A 183 -40.41 -6.12 -11.81
C GLY A 183 -41.68 -5.79 -12.60
N GLY A 184 -41.56 -4.84 -13.53
CA GLY A 184 -42.61 -4.44 -14.47
C GLY A 184 -42.86 -2.94 -14.47
N LEU A 185 -42.04 -2.18 -15.21
CA LEU A 185 -42.41 -0.84 -15.65
C LEU A 185 -42.27 -0.79 -17.17
N ASP A 186 -43.36 -0.40 -17.82
CA ASP A 186 -43.47 -0.21 -19.27
C ASP A 186 -42.61 1.00 -19.68
N PRO A 187 -41.92 1.02 -20.84
CA PRO A 187 -40.98 2.09 -21.22
C PRO A 187 -41.61 3.47 -21.46
N GLN A 188 -42.89 3.68 -21.12
CA GLN A 188 -43.61 4.95 -21.28
C GLN A 188 -43.86 5.69 -19.94
N ASP A 189 -43.62 5.05 -18.79
CA ASP A 189 -43.73 5.68 -17.46
C ASP A 189 -42.39 6.20 -16.92
N VAL A 190 -41.37 6.26 -17.78
CA VAL A 190 -40.01 6.72 -17.42
C VAL A 190 -39.92 8.23 -17.20
N ASP A 191 -40.99 8.99 -17.46
CA ASP A 191 -41.07 10.42 -17.25
C ASP A 191 -41.65 10.83 -15.87
N GLU A 192 -42.12 9.89 -15.04
CA GLU A 192 -42.65 10.20 -13.69
C GLU A 192 -41.68 9.88 -12.53
N LEU A 193 -40.47 9.41 -12.82
CA LEU A 193 -39.45 9.11 -11.79
C LEU A 193 -38.56 10.30 -11.40
N GLU A 194 -38.85 11.50 -11.91
CA GLU A 194 -38.10 12.72 -11.52
C GLU A 194 -38.35 13.13 -10.06
N ASP A 195 -39.43 12.67 -9.42
CA ASP A 195 -39.81 13.08 -8.05
C ASP A 195 -39.11 12.28 -6.91
N THR A 196 -38.28 11.27 -7.23
CA THR A 196 -37.47 10.54 -6.23
C THR A 196 -35.97 10.86 -6.25
N SER A 197 -35.55 11.93 -6.95
CA SER A 197 -34.12 12.23 -7.19
C SER A 197 -33.63 13.63 -6.77
N LEU A 198 -34.36 14.39 -5.96
CA LEU A 198 -34.08 15.81 -5.73
C LEU A 198 -33.16 16.12 -4.53
N LEU A 199 -31.91 15.66 -4.60
CA LEU A 199 -30.81 16.40 -3.97
C LEU A 199 -29.93 16.97 -5.07
N THR A 200 -29.86 18.30 -5.15
CA THR A 200 -28.89 19.00 -5.99
C THR A 200 -27.48 18.49 -5.71
N ARG A 201 -26.54 18.67 -6.67
CA ARG A 201 -25.12 18.30 -6.44
C ARG A 201 -24.55 18.97 -5.18
N ALA A 202 -25.06 20.13 -4.82
CA ALA A 202 -24.68 20.87 -3.61
C ALA A 202 -25.15 20.14 -2.34
N GLU A 203 -26.42 19.75 -2.28
CA GLU A 203 -26.99 19.06 -1.12
C GLU A 203 -26.37 17.67 -0.92
N ARG A 204 -26.15 16.90 -1.99
CA ARG A 204 -25.41 15.62 -1.91
C ARG A 204 -23.99 15.79 -1.36
N ARG A 205 -23.31 16.91 -1.69
CA ARG A 205 -21.99 17.22 -1.11
C ARG A 205 -22.10 17.61 0.36
N ALA A 206 -23.14 18.34 0.75
CA ALA A 206 -23.38 18.74 2.13
C ALA A 206 -23.63 17.52 3.03
N VAL A 207 -24.53 16.61 2.63
CA VAL A 207 -24.82 15.37 3.37
C VAL A 207 -23.56 14.52 3.52
N ARG A 208 -22.78 14.31 2.44
CA ARG A 208 -21.50 13.56 2.55
C ARG A 208 -20.48 14.23 3.46
N ARG A 209 -20.45 15.56 3.54
CA ARG A 209 -19.57 16.29 4.47
C ARG A 209 -20.02 16.10 5.90
N GLN A 210 -21.33 16.13 6.15
CA GLN A 210 -21.91 15.90 7.45
C GLN A 210 -21.69 14.46 7.93
N ASP A 211 -21.91 13.46 7.08
CA ASP A 211 -21.59 12.06 7.38
C ASP A 211 -20.12 11.86 7.71
N ARG A 212 -19.22 12.51 6.97
CA ARG A 212 -17.78 12.48 7.24
C ARG A 212 -17.42 13.10 8.58
N ALA A 213 -18.02 14.24 8.92
CA ALA A 213 -17.79 14.93 10.19
C ALA A 213 -18.33 14.13 11.40
N ASN A 214 -19.43 13.40 11.20
CA ASN A 214 -20.08 12.62 12.25
C ASN A 214 -19.56 11.17 12.32
N TRP A 215 -18.66 10.76 11.41
CA TRP A 215 -18.13 9.41 11.38
C TRP A 215 -17.26 9.11 12.60
N ARG A 216 -17.55 8.00 13.27
CA ARG A 216 -16.68 7.39 14.28
C ARG A 216 -16.33 5.99 13.85
N THR A 217 -15.05 5.64 13.92
CA THR A 217 -14.57 4.30 13.54
C THR A 217 -15.28 3.25 14.39
N PRO A 218 -16.03 2.31 13.78
CA PRO A 218 -16.67 1.21 14.49
C PRO A 218 -15.62 0.32 15.17
N ASP A 219 -16.01 -0.37 16.25
CA ASP A 219 -15.14 -1.36 16.87
C ASP A 219 -14.81 -2.47 15.86
N LEU A 220 -13.51 -2.68 15.60
CA LEU A 220 -13.01 -3.65 14.62
C LEU A 220 -13.52 -5.07 14.90
N ALA A 221 -13.84 -5.40 16.15
CA ALA A 221 -14.38 -6.70 16.55
C ALA A 221 -15.81 -6.95 16.02
N THR A 222 -16.56 -5.88 15.73
CA THR A 222 -17.95 -5.93 15.26
C THR A 222 -18.08 -5.92 13.73
N ILE A 223 -16.97 -5.72 13.02
CA ILE A 223 -16.96 -5.60 11.57
C ILE A 223 -17.13 -6.99 10.94
N THR A 224 -18.18 -7.15 10.13
CA THR A 224 -18.36 -8.36 9.32
C THR A 224 -17.21 -8.50 8.33
N ARG A 225 -16.67 -9.72 8.21
CA ARG A 225 -15.51 -9.96 7.33
C ARG A 225 -15.85 -9.52 5.90
N PRO A 226 -14.98 -8.74 5.24
CA PRO A 226 -15.22 -8.32 3.86
C PRO A 226 -15.44 -9.54 2.95
N THR A 227 -16.54 -9.55 2.21
CA THR A 227 -16.78 -10.59 1.20
C THR A 227 -15.76 -10.40 0.07
N MET A 228 -14.77 -11.29 0.01
CA MET A 228 -13.66 -11.19 -0.93
C MET A 228 -14.19 -11.35 -2.35
N SER A 229 -14.21 -10.26 -3.12
CA SER A 229 -14.55 -10.34 -4.54
C SER A 229 -13.52 -11.23 -5.27
N PRO A 230 -13.92 -11.99 -6.31
CA PRO A 230 -13.01 -12.86 -7.05
C PRO A 230 -11.74 -12.14 -7.55
N GLY A 231 -11.88 -10.88 -7.97
CA GLY A 231 -10.76 -10.03 -8.39
C GLY A 231 -9.83 -9.62 -7.25
N ARG A 232 -10.37 -9.29 -6.06
CA ARG A 232 -9.54 -8.99 -4.87
C ARG A 232 -8.76 -10.23 -4.43
N ARG A 233 -9.42 -11.40 -4.47
CA ARG A 233 -8.80 -12.69 -4.13
C ARG A 233 -7.67 -13.05 -5.10
N ALA A 234 -7.92 -12.93 -6.40
CA ALA A 234 -6.90 -13.15 -7.43
C ALA A 234 -5.71 -12.19 -7.25
N GLY A 235 -5.96 -10.90 -7.04
CA GLY A 235 -4.90 -9.91 -6.80
C GLY A 235 -4.05 -10.22 -5.57
N LEU A 236 -4.66 -10.69 -4.48
CA LEU A 236 -3.94 -11.13 -3.27
C LEU A 236 -3.09 -12.39 -3.52
N PHE A 237 -3.57 -13.33 -4.33
CA PHE A 237 -2.77 -14.50 -4.73
C PHE A 237 -1.58 -14.10 -5.60
N THR A 238 -1.79 -13.23 -6.59
CA THR A 238 -0.71 -12.68 -7.41
C THR A 238 0.32 -11.95 -6.55
N LEU A 239 -0.13 -11.15 -5.58
CA LEU A 239 0.76 -10.45 -4.66
C LEU A 239 1.58 -11.42 -3.79
N ARG A 240 0.94 -12.48 -3.27
CA ARG A 240 1.65 -13.53 -2.52
C ARG A 240 2.67 -14.24 -3.39
N GLY A 241 2.32 -14.58 -4.64
CA GLY A 241 3.25 -15.18 -5.60
C GLY A 241 4.45 -14.27 -5.86
N TYR A 242 4.21 -12.98 -6.11
CA TYR A 242 5.26 -11.98 -6.24
C TYR A 242 6.17 -11.93 -5.01
N LEU A 243 5.60 -11.89 -3.81
CA LEU A 243 6.38 -11.87 -2.56
C LEU A 243 7.26 -13.10 -2.41
N VAL A 244 6.76 -14.31 -2.70
CA VAL A 244 7.56 -15.53 -2.59
C VAL A 244 8.73 -15.49 -3.59
N VAL A 245 8.45 -15.20 -4.86
CA VAL A 245 9.50 -15.10 -5.89
C VAL A 245 10.53 -14.05 -5.49
N ALA A 246 10.07 -12.88 -5.08
CA ALA A 246 10.92 -11.77 -4.69
C ALA A 246 11.82 -12.11 -3.48
N VAL A 247 11.27 -12.75 -2.44
CA VAL A 247 12.06 -13.22 -1.28
C VAL A 247 13.11 -14.23 -1.70
N VAL A 248 12.75 -15.21 -2.55
CA VAL A 248 13.71 -16.20 -3.08
C VAL A 248 14.84 -15.49 -3.83
N LEU A 249 14.52 -14.53 -4.69
CA LEU A 249 15.51 -13.75 -5.44
C LEU A 249 16.44 -12.95 -4.52
N VAL A 250 15.93 -12.35 -3.44
CA VAL A 250 16.78 -11.67 -2.43
C VAL A 250 17.72 -12.65 -1.77
N VAL A 251 17.23 -13.81 -1.33
CA VAL A 251 18.07 -14.82 -0.67
C VAL A 251 19.19 -15.25 -1.60
N VAL A 252 18.87 -15.54 -2.86
CA VAL A 252 19.87 -15.88 -3.88
C VAL A 252 20.90 -14.75 -4.01
N LYS A 253 20.47 -13.50 -4.13
CA LYS A 253 21.38 -12.36 -4.30
C LYS A 253 22.23 -12.07 -3.06
N VAL A 254 21.70 -12.24 -1.86
CA VAL A 254 22.44 -12.08 -0.60
C VAL A 254 23.49 -13.19 -0.47
N VAL A 255 23.14 -14.43 -0.85
CA VAL A 255 24.07 -15.56 -0.85
C VAL A 255 25.16 -15.37 -1.90
N GLU A 256 24.81 -14.96 -3.13
CA GLU A 256 25.78 -14.62 -4.18
C GLU A 256 26.72 -13.50 -3.73
N ALA A 257 26.19 -12.43 -3.13
CA ALA A 257 26.99 -11.32 -2.65
C ALA A 257 27.87 -11.69 -1.45
N GLY A 258 27.45 -12.64 -0.61
CA GLY A 258 28.23 -13.11 0.53
C GLY A 258 29.30 -14.17 0.19
N LEU A 259 29.16 -14.84 -0.95
CA LEU A 259 30.12 -15.84 -1.47
C LEU A 259 31.16 -15.23 -2.43
N GLY A 260 30.97 -13.98 -2.86
CA GLY A 260 31.83 -13.23 -3.78
C GLY A 260 32.69 -12.18 -3.09
#